data_AF-A0A956L443-F1
#
_entry.id   AF-A0A956L443-F1
#
_cell.length_a   1.000
_cell.length_b   1.000
_cell.length_c   1.000
_cell.angle_alpha   90.00
_cell.angle_beta   90.00
_cell.angle_gamma   90.00
#
_symmetry.space_group_name_H-M   'P 1'
#
loop_
_entity.id
_entity.type
_entity.pdbx_description
1 polymer ?
#
loop_
_entity_poly.entity_id
_entity_poly.type
_entity_poly.pdbx_seq_one_letter_code
_entity_poly.pdbx_strand_id
1 'polypeptide(L)'
;MMMALAGLGLGCGDDTTTGSGTSGSGSSSGDETMASGTTVVADGSTGMGSGSAESDESSSSGEPPLEVTVEGDVIDFVLSSGIGGAQISIYDDPSITAMADETGFFSIGTFPPNTGQLFVLAPSAEYWGAVIPVDIGMDPLQEDQELTQISTAIVDTQIMQLMNQMPATPNLDEAIIIVRLLQNSAVMEGDTIIEMDPPPVDGTYYAPDAGGTPILNQNAIQWGVIPVVVYFNIPDSTPGDITFMATHPMRECTILYPELPTIGQHMTLVDVDCPPAS
;
A
#
# COMPACT_ATOMS: atom_id res chain seq x y z
N MET A 1 18.39 -51.10 7.01
CA MET A 1 19.47 -50.36 6.34
C MET A 1 19.39 -48.93 6.87
N MET A 2 20.23 -48.65 7.87
CA MET A 2 20.38 -47.35 8.53
C MET A 2 21.07 -46.37 7.59
N MET A 3 20.59 -45.13 7.54
CA MET A 3 21.46 -43.96 7.49
C MET A 3 20.84 -42.85 8.34
N ALA A 4 21.62 -42.44 9.33
CA ALA A 4 21.41 -41.31 10.22
C ALA A 4 22.42 -40.23 9.86
N LEU A 5 22.00 -38.96 9.85
CA LEU A 5 22.85 -37.76 9.96
C LEU A 5 21.96 -36.70 10.66
N ALA A 6 22.20 -36.44 11.95
CA ALA A 6 23.01 -35.33 12.50
C ALA A 6 22.35 -33.95 12.22
N GLY A 7 21.87 -33.15 13.17
CA GLY A 7 22.25 -32.98 14.57
C GLY A 7 23.23 -31.80 14.71
N LEU A 8 22.72 -30.57 14.76
CA LEU A 8 23.49 -29.39 15.16
C LEU A 8 22.92 -28.85 16.48
N GLY A 9 23.62 -29.14 17.57
CA GLY A 9 23.49 -28.45 18.84
C GLY A 9 24.38 -27.22 18.85
N LEU A 10 23.82 -26.09 19.28
CA LEU A 10 24.59 -24.93 19.71
C LEU A 10 25.02 -25.17 21.16
N GLY A 11 26.31 -25.45 21.34
CA GLY A 11 26.97 -25.42 22.64
C GLY A 11 27.55 -24.03 22.91
N CYS A 12 27.14 -23.42 24.01
CA CYS A 12 27.86 -22.36 24.69
C CYS A 12 28.36 -22.92 26.04
N GLY A 13 29.67 -22.91 26.22
CA GLY A 13 30.37 -22.98 27.51
C GLY A 13 31.62 -22.10 27.36
N ASP A 14 32.21 -21.49 28.39
CA ASP A 14 31.97 -21.52 29.83
C ASP A 14 32.75 -20.34 30.45
N ASP A 15 32.37 -20.02 31.69
CA ASP A 15 32.82 -19.08 32.73
C ASP A 15 34.25 -18.50 32.76
N THR A 16 34.39 -17.26 33.29
CA THR A 16 34.96 -17.02 34.65
C THR A 16 34.95 -15.55 35.18
N THR A 17 34.21 -15.34 36.27
CA THR A 17 34.52 -14.68 37.58
C THR A 17 34.69 -13.15 37.83
N THR A 18 33.70 -12.64 38.59
CA THR A 18 33.70 -11.87 39.89
C THR A 18 34.33 -10.47 40.07
N GLY A 19 33.50 -9.50 40.51
CA GLY A 19 33.95 -8.32 41.28
C GLY A 19 32.97 -7.12 41.43
N SER A 20 32.09 -7.17 42.44
CA SER A 20 31.47 -6.13 43.30
C SER A 20 31.20 -4.67 42.85
N GLY A 21 29.98 -4.19 43.19
CA GLY A 21 29.68 -2.78 43.57
C GLY A 21 28.41 -2.16 42.93
N THR A 22 27.22 -2.41 43.48
CA THR A 22 26.39 -1.44 44.26
C THR A 22 25.98 -0.15 43.52
N SER A 23 24.67 -0.01 43.23
CA SER A 23 23.77 1.09 43.66
C SER A 23 22.53 1.25 42.76
N GLY A 24 21.34 1.28 43.38
CA GLY A 24 20.24 2.15 42.96
C GLY A 24 19.19 1.58 42.01
N SER A 25 18.16 0.92 42.56
CA SER A 25 16.84 0.87 41.93
C SER A 25 15.77 0.77 43.01
N GLY A 26 14.92 1.78 43.09
CA GLY A 26 13.76 1.83 43.95
C GLY A 26 12.74 2.77 43.33
N SER A 27 11.59 2.22 42.94
CA SER A 27 10.29 2.69 43.41
C SER A 27 9.19 1.95 42.66
N SER A 28 8.47 1.15 43.44
CA SER A 28 7.20 0.50 43.16
C SER A 28 6.05 1.43 43.54
N SER A 29 5.02 1.49 42.70
CA SER A 29 3.67 1.94 43.04
C SER A 29 2.71 1.00 42.31
N GLY A 30 1.73 0.33 42.93
CA GLY A 30 1.00 0.68 44.14
C GLY A 30 -0.42 1.06 43.73
N ASP A 31 -1.27 0.04 43.63
CA ASP A 31 -2.71 0.09 43.47
C ASP A 31 -3.36 0.92 44.61
N GLU A 32 -4.51 1.56 44.36
CA GLU A 32 -5.68 1.60 45.26
C GLU A 32 -6.71 2.68 44.87
N THR A 33 -7.94 2.32 45.22
CA THR A 33 -9.22 2.86 44.77
C THR A 33 -9.85 3.75 45.86
N MET A 34 -10.79 4.61 45.42
CA MET A 34 -11.99 5.09 46.13
C MET A 34 -11.97 6.34 47.05
N ALA A 35 -13.09 7.06 46.88
CA ALA A 35 -13.85 7.91 47.82
C ALA A 35 -13.42 9.39 47.98
N SER A 36 -14.31 10.35 48.24
CA SER A 36 -15.76 10.53 48.11
C SER A 36 -16.08 11.95 48.62
N GLY A 37 -17.07 12.62 48.00
CA GLY A 37 -17.92 13.65 48.63
C GLY A 37 -17.38 15.09 48.66
N THR A 38 -18.19 16.17 48.72
CA THR A 38 -19.65 16.42 48.73
C THR A 38 -19.80 17.96 48.69
N THR A 39 -20.82 18.53 47.99
CA THR A 39 -21.84 19.49 48.54
C THR A 39 -22.75 20.11 47.45
N VAL A 40 -24.01 19.65 47.44
CA VAL A 40 -25.34 20.32 47.45
C VAL A 40 -25.40 21.88 47.58
N VAL A 41 -26.40 22.69 47.16
CA VAL A 41 -27.83 22.58 46.73
C VAL A 41 -28.25 23.87 45.98
N ALA A 42 -29.39 23.82 45.26
CA ALA A 42 -30.54 24.79 45.19
C ALA A 42 -30.86 25.28 43.76
N ASP A 43 -31.91 24.80 43.08
CA ASP A 43 -33.37 24.99 43.23
C ASP A 43 -33.92 26.18 42.43
N GLY A 44 -34.99 25.92 41.68
CA GLY A 44 -35.96 26.91 41.22
C GLY A 44 -35.80 27.48 39.81
N SER A 45 -36.60 26.99 38.86
CA SER A 45 -37.71 27.77 38.26
C SER A 45 -37.98 27.41 36.80
N THR A 46 -39.25 27.12 36.54
CA THR A 46 -39.89 26.94 35.23
C THR A 46 -39.87 28.22 34.40
N GLY A 47 -39.52 28.12 33.10
CA GLY A 47 -39.68 29.21 32.14
C GLY A 47 -39.79 28.67 30.72
N MET A 48 -41.02 28.63 30.20
CA MET A 48 -41.30 28.45 28.77
C MET A 48 -40.71 29.64 28.00
N GLY A 49 -39.85 29.35 27.03
CA GLY A 49 -39.30 30.32 26.09
C GLY A 49 -39.29 29.73 24.69
N SER A 50 -40.36 29.98 23.94
CA SER A 50 -40.42 29.80 22.50
C SER A 50 -39.42 30.74 21.86
N GLY A 51 -38.37 30.18 21.25
CA GLY A 51 -37.35 30.92 20.53
C GLY A 51 -36.95 30.11 19.31
N SER A 52 -37.53 30.45 18.17
CA SER A 52 -37.11 30.01 16.86
C SER A 52 -35.62 30.29 16.71
N ALA A 53 -34.81 29.23 16.69
CA ALA A 53 -33.49 29.26 16.10
C ALA A 53 -33.69 28.70 14.70
N GLU A 54 -33.81 29.61 13.73
CA GLU A 54 -33.66 29.27 12.33
C GLU A 54 -32.29 28.60 12.19
N SER A 55 -32.31 27.33 11.86
CA SER A 55 -31.11 26.64 11.42
C SER A 55 -30.83 27.23 10.05
N ASP A 56 -29.85 28.12 10.00
CA ASP A 56 -29.22 28.55 8.76
C ASP A 56 -28.60 27.30 8.11
N GLU A 57 -29.44 26.58 7.37
CA GLU A 57 -29.00 25.63 6.36
C GLU A 57 -28.32 26.45 5.28
N SER A 58 -27.03 26.73 5.50
CA SER A 58 -26.11 27.19 4.47
C SER A 58 -26.00 26.06 3.45
N SER A 59 -27.02 25.96 2.61
CA SER A 59 -26.95 25.31 1.31
C SER A 59 -25.95 26.10 0.50
N SER A 60 -24.67 25.75 0.67
CA SER A 60 -23.65 26.08 -0.30
C SER A 60 -24.06 25.36 -1.58
N SER A 61 -24.87 26.04 -2.39
CA SER A 61 -24.99 25.74 -3.81
C SER A 61 -23.71 26.19 -4.51
N GLY A 62 -22.57 25.75 -3.98
CA GLY A 62 -21.25 26.07 -4.48
C GLY A 62 -21.15 25.51 -5.88
N GLU A 63 -20.87 26.40 -6.83
CA GLU A 63 -20.43 25.97 -8.15
C GLU A 63 -19.31 24.92 -7.98
N PRO A 64 -19.34 23.82 -8.74
CA PRO A 64 -18.30 22.82 -8.64
C PRO A 64 -16.94 23.48 -8.89
N PRO A 65 -15.88 23.11 -8.14
CA PRO A 65 -14.59 23.74 -8.30
C PRO A 65 -14.12 23.54 -9.74
N LEU A 66 -13.55 24.60 -10.34
CA LEU A 66 -13.00 24.51 -11.69
C LEU A 66 -11.67 23.75 -11.72
N GLU A 67 -11.00 23.71 -10.58
CA GLU A 67 -9.66 23.21 -10.38
C GLU A 67 -9.55 22.55 -9.01
N VAL A 68 -8.90 21.38 -8.96
CA VAL A 68 -8.68 20.56 -7.77
C VAL A 68 -7.19 20.41 -7.54
N THR A 69 -6.72 20.72 -6.34
CA THR A 69 -5.34 20.43 -5.92
C THR A 69 -5.28 19.04 -5.32
N VAL A 70 -4.24 18.27 -5.65
CA VAL A 70 -4.05 16.92 -5.13
C VAL A 70 -2.92 16.92 -4.11
N GLU A 71 -3.23 16.40 -2.92
CA GLU A 71 -2.30 16.30 -1.80
C GLU A 71 -2.35 14.90 -1.17
N GLY A 72 -1.26 14.52 -0.53
CA GLY A 72 -1.17 13.23 0.15
C GLY A 72 0.27 12.84 0.43
N ASP A 73 0.52 11.54 0.53
CA ASP A 73 1.80 10.98 0.95
C ASP A 73 2.38 10.05 -0.11
N VAL A 74 3.70 10.13 -0.29
CA VAL A 74 4.48 9.10 -0.97
C VAL A 74 4.98 8.12 0.07
N ILE A 75 4.61 6.85 -0.03
CA ILE A 75 4.92 5.80 0.96
C ILE A 75 5.63 4.58 0.35
N ASP A 76 6.34 3.83 1.19
CA ASP A 76 6.89 2.52 0.84
C ASP A 76 5.77 1.46 0.82
N PHE A 77 5.69 0.68 -0.27
CA PHE A 77 4.66 -0.34 -0.50
C PHE A 77 4.54 -1.38 0.62
N VAL A 78 5.66 -1.72 1.27
CA VAL A 78 5.71 -2.81 2.26
C VAL A 78 5.87 -2.28 3.67
N LEU A 79 6.69 -1.24 3.86
CA LEU A 79 6.97 -0.67 5.18
C LEU A 79 5.94 0.40 5.59
N SER A 80 5.16 0.91 4.63
CA SER A 80 4.17 1.98 4.84
C SER A 80 4.76 3.23 5.51
N SER A 81 6.04 3.50 5.25
CA SER A 81 6.76 4.67 5.73
C SER A 81 6.83 5.73 4.63
N GLY A 82 6.70 7.00 4.99
CA GLY A 82 6.86 8.11 4.05
C GLY A 82 8.23 8.16 3.39
N ILE A 83 8.26 8.53 2.10
CA ILE A 83 9.45 8.59 1.26
C ILE A 83 9.74 10.05 0.91
N GLY A 84 10.71 10.64 1.61
CA GLY A 84 11.07 12.02 1.38
C GLY A 84 11.90 12.26 0.12
N GLY A 85 11.68 13.41 -0.53
CA GLY A 85 12.41 13.80 -1.74
C GLY A 85 11.99 13.05 -3.01
N ALA A 86 10.90 12.28 -2.97
CA ALA A 86 10.35 11.61 -4.14
C ALA A 86 9.89 12.65 -5.19
N GLN A 87 10.32 12.47 -6.43
CA GLN A 87 9.91 13.35 -7.54
C GLN A 87 8.65 12.81 -8.21
N ILE A 88 7.63 13.65 -8.30
CA ILE A 88 6.33 13.31 -8.87
C ILE A 88 6.13 14.12 -10.15
N SER A 89 5.57 13.50 -11.17
CA SER A 89 5.21 14.12 -12.44
C SER A 89 3.91 13.52 -13.00
N ILE A 90 3.31 14.16 -13.99
CA ILE A 90 2.13 13.65 -14.68
C ILE A 90 2.54 13.01 -16.00
N TYR A 91 2.03 11.80 -16.27
CA TYR A 91 2.40 11.04 -17.47
C TYR A 91 2.12 11.81 -18.77
N ASP A 92 0.93 12.39 -18.90
CA ASP A 92 0.49 13.12 -20.11
C ASP A 92 1.04 14.56 -20.18
N ASP A 93 1.42 15.14 -19.04
CA ASP A 93 2.09 16.45 -18.96
C ASP A 93 3.27 16.43 -17.97
N PRO A 94 4.44 15.92 -18.38
CA PRO A 94 5.61 15.82 -17.52
C PRO A 94 6.18 17.18 -17.07
N SER A 95 5.65 18.31 -17.55
CA SER A 95 6.05 19.64 -17.09
C SER A 95 5.45 20.00 -15.73
N ILE A 96 4.32 19.35 -15.37
CA ILE A 96 3.72 19.44 -14.04
C ILE A 96 4.48 18.50 -13.12
N THR A 97 5.17 19.06 -12.13
CA THR A 97 6.00 18.29 -11.20
C THR A 97 5.84 18.78 -9.77
N ALA A 98 6.09 17.88 -8.83
CA ALA A 98 6.21 18.17 -7.41
C ALA A 98 7.34 17.35 -6.78
N MET A 99 7.73 17.72 -5.57
CA MET A 99 8.61 16.90 -4.74
C MET A 99 7.98 16.68 -3.38
N ALA A 100 8.04 15.43 -2.91
CA ALA A 100 7.65 15.10 -1.54
C ALA A 100 8.63 15.70 -0.53
N ASP A 101 8.11 16.18 0.59
CA ASP A 101 8.91 16.71 1.70
C ASP A 101 9.59 15.59 2.50
N GLU A 102 10.27 15.89 3.62
CA GLU A 102 10.99 14.88 4.42
C GLU A 102 10.10 13.78 5.02
N THR A 103 8.80 14.05 5.14
CA THR A 103 7.80 13.10 5.67
C THR A 103 7.12 12.29 4.58
N GLY A 104 7.37 12.59 3.31
CA GLY A 104 6.71 11.97 2.16
C GLY A 104 5.50 12.76 1.67
N PHE A 105 5.11 13.84 2.35
CA PHE A 105 3.95 14.63 1.96
C PHE A 105 4.21 15.39 0.64
N PHE A 106 3.23 15.43 -0.25
CA PHE A 106 3.27 16.18 -1.50
C PHE A 106 1.99 17.00 -1.74
N SER A 107 2.14 18.03 -2.56
CA SER A 107 1.03 18.81 -3.12
C SER A 107 1.39 19.12 -4.58
N ILE A 108 0.52 18.75 -5.53
CA ILE A 108 0.82 18.87 -6.95
C ILE A 108 -0.36 19.37 -7.76
N GLY A 109 -0.07 20.41 -8.55
CA GLY A 109 -0.89 20.89 -9.65
C GLY A 109 -2.30 21.35 -9.27
N THR A 110 -3.01 21.83 -10.29
CA THR A 110 -4.46 21.92 -10.25
C THR A 110 -5.01 21.17 -11.46
N PHE A 111 -5.98 20.28 -11.23
CA PHE A 111 -6.55 19.42 -12.26
C PHE A 111 -8.04 19.69 -12.41
N PRO A 112 -8.62 19.46 -13.60
CA PRO A 112 -10.06 19.48 -13.76
C PRO A 112 -10.71 18.38 -12.90
N PRO A 113 -11.83 18.65 -12.23
CA PRO A 113 -12.53 17.64 -11.44
C PRO A 113 -13.13 16.53 -12.32
N ASN A 114 -13.36 15.35 -11.73
CA ASN A 114 -13.84 14.14 -12.40
C ASN A 114 -12.97 13.69 -13.58
N THR A 115 -11.64 13.80 -13.43
CA THR A 115 -10.69 13.28 -14.41
C THR A 115 -9.80 12.22 -13.78
N GLY A 116 -9.40 11.22 -14.55
CA GLY A 116 -8.34 10.29 -14.13
C GLY A 116 -6.98 10.87 -14.56
N GLN A 117 -5.99 10.80 -13.68
CA GLN A 117 -4.61 11.21 -13.95
C GLN A 117 -3.65 10.07 -13.64
N LEU A 118 -2.58 9.96 -14.42
CA LEU A 118 -1.50 9.01 -14.15
C LEU A 118 -0.30 9.74 -13.56
N PHE A 119 -0.05 9.48 -12.28
CA PHE A 119 1.08 10.02 -11.54
C PHE A 119 2.29 9.12 -11.76
N VAL A 120 3.42 9.72 -12.09
CA VAL A 120 4.69 9.04 -12.30
C VAL A 120 5.69 9.51 -11.26
N LEU A 121 6.11 8.58 -10.40
CA LEU A 121 7.20 8.78 -9.45
C LEU A 121 8.51 8.34 -10.06
N ALA A 122 9.51 9.22 -10.06
CA ALA A 122 10.80 8.91 -10.63
C ALA A 122 11.55 7.84 -9.79
N PRO A 123 12.33 6.95 -10.43
CA PRO A 123 13.19 6.03 -9.71
C PRO A 123 14.32 6.78 -8.99
N SER A 124 14.79 6.19 -7.90
CA SER A 124 15.95 6.65 -7.13
C SER A 124 16.92 5.50 -6.89
N ALA A 125 18.01 5.77 -6.17
CA ALA A 125 18.95 4.71 -5.78
C ALA A 125 18.34 3.70 -4.80
N GLU A 126 17.34 4.13 -4.01
CA GLU A 126 16.74 3.30 -2.96
C GLU A 126 15.39 2.72 -3.38
N TYR A 127 14.69 3.36 -4.32
CA TYR A 127 13.32 3.03 -4.72
C TYR A 127 13.17 2.90 -6.23
N TRP A 128 12.36 1.94 -6.65
CA TRP A 128 11.86 1.88 -8.02
C TRP A 128 10.90 3.04 -8.29
N GLY A 129 10.82 3.47 -9.56
CA GLY A 129 9.81 4.42 -9.98
C GLY A 129 8.41 3.79 -9.87
N ALA A 130 7.35 4.58 -9.96
CA ALA A 130 5.99 4.06 -9.95
C ALA A 130 5.07 4.81 -10.91
N VAL A 131 4.09 4.10 -11.47
CA VAL A 131 2.99 4.65 -12.26
C VAL A 131 1.69 4.32 -11.55
N ILE A 132 0.96 5.35 -11.13
CA ILE A 132 -0.20 5.21 -10.24
C ILE A 132 -1.37 6.01 -10.81
N PRO A 133 -2.52 5.37 -11.08
CA PRO A 133 -3.74 6.07 -11.44
C PRO A 133 -4.36 6.75 -10.20
N VAL A 134 -4.80 7.99 -10.39
CA VAL A 134 -5.50 8.78 -9.38
C VAL A 134 -6.76 9.37 -10.01
N ASP A 135 -7.92 9.03 -9.43
CA ASP A 135 -9.19 9.67 -9.77
C ASP A 135 -9.30 11.02 -9.07
N ILE A 136 -9.35 12.10 -9.85
CA ILE A 136 -9.54 13.46 -9.36
C ILE A 136 -11.03 13.69 -9.09
N GLY A 137 -11.37 13.89 -7.81
CA GLY A 137 -12.73 14.08 -7.34
C GLY A 137 -13.29 15.48 -7.60
N MET A 138 -14.30 15.83 -6.79
CA MET A 138 -14.98 17.14 -6.83
C MET A 138 -14.63 18.03 -5.64
N ASP A 139 -13.80 17.55 -4.72
CA ASP A 139 -13.29 18.36 -3.63
C ASP A 139 -12.23 19.31 -4.19
N PRO A 140 -12.29 20.63 -3.96
CA PRO A 140 -11.22 21.55 -4.37
C PRO A 140 -9.84 21.16 -3.81
N LEU A 141 -9.80 20.46 -2.67
CA LEU A 141 -8.58 19.93 -2.08
C LEU A 141 -8.75 18.43 -1.88
N GLN A 142 -8.14 17.64 -2.74
CA GLN A 142 -8.15 16.19 -2.61
C GLN A 142 -6.97 15.75 -1.76
N GLU A 143 -7.23 15.62 -0.47
CA GLU A 143 -6.27 15.13 0.52
C GLU A 143 -6.16 13.59 0.49
N ASP A 144 -5.25 13.05 1.31
CA ASP A 144 -5.09 11.62 1.59
C ASP A 144 -4.78 10.73 0.36
N GLN A 145 -4.16 11.28 -0.69
CA GLN A 145 -3.69 10.44 -1.80
C GLN A 145 -2.41 9.68 -1.42
N GLU A 146 -2.47 8.36 -1.45
CA GLU A 146 -1.31 7.50 -1.17
C GLU A 146 -0.63 7.08 -2.48
N LEU A 147 0.46 7.76 -2.82
CA LEU A 147 1.36 7.33 -3.88
C LEU A 147 2.38 6.36 -3.30
N THR A 148 2.71 5.30 -4.02
CA THR A 148 3.50 4.20 -3.46
C THR A 148 4.69 3.84 -4.34
N GLN A 149 5.87 3.67 -3.73
CA GLN A 149 7.06 3.09 -4.39
C GLN A 149 7.51 1.82 -3.66
N ILE A 150 8.25 0.95 -4.34
CA ILE A 150 8.85 -0.24 -3.74
C ILE A 150 10.37 -0.06 -3.59
N SER A 151 10.90 -0.39 -2.42
CA SER A 151 12.35 -0.32 -2.22
C SER A 151 13.08 -1.38 -3.04
N THR A 152 14.23 -0.98 -3.59
CA THR A 152 15.15 -1.85 -4.33
C THR A 152 15.59 -3.05 -3.49
N ALA A 153 15.82 -2.85 -2.19
CA ALA A 153 16.22 -3.92 -1.27
C ALA A 153 15.15 -5.02 -1.12
N ILE A 154 13.87 -4.67 -1.19
CA ILE A 154 12.77 -5.64 -1.16
C ILE A 154 12.73 -6.42 -2.48
N VAL A 155 12.87 -5.74 -3.62
CA VAL A 155 12.97 -6.39 -4.93
C VAL A 155 14.13 -7.39 -4.94
N ASP A 156 15.32 -6.99 -4.50
CA ASP A 156 16.49 -7.87 -4.40
C ASP A 156 16.24 -9.08 -3.49
N THR A 157 15.56 -8.87 -2.36
CA THR A 157 15.21 -9.96 -1.44
C THR A 157 14.27 -10.97 -2.10
N GLN A 158 13.27 -10.51 -2.85
CA GLN A 158 12.36 -11.40 -3.58
C GLN A 158 13.09 -12.18 -4.67
N ILE A 159 13.99 -11.52 -5.41
CA ILE A 159 14.86 -12.15 -6.42
C ILE A 159 15.68 -13.27 -5.78
N MET A 160 16.29 -13.03 -4.61
CA MET A 160 17.05 -14.06 -3.90
C MET A 160 16.20 -15.28 -3.52
N GLN A 161 14.94 -15.08 -3.11
CA GLN A 161 14.03 -16.18 -2.76
C GLN A 161 13.62 -17.01 -3.97
N LEU A 162 13.38 -16.35 -5.10
CA LEU A 162 12.97 -16.99 -6.35
C LEU A 162 14.14 -17.57 -7.17
N MET A 163 15.39 -17.27 -6.80
CA MET A 163 16.58 -17.56 -7.62
C MET A 163 16.72 -19.03 -8.05
N ASN A 164 16.28 -19.98 -7.22
CA ASN A 164 16.33 -21.41 -7.55
C ASN A 164 15.21 -21.87 -8.50
N GLN A 165 14.16 -21.07 -8.66
CA GLN A 165 13.01 -21.32 -9.53
C GLN A 165 13.18 -20.62 -10.88
N MET A 166 13.91 -19.50 -10.93
CA MET A 166 14.02 -18.65 -12.10
C MET A 166 14.89 -19.28 -13.21
N PRO A 167 14.40 -19.35 -14.45
CA PRO A 167 15.17 -19.87 -15.58
C PRO A 167 16.28 -18.91 -16.04
N ALA A 168 16.16 -17.62 -15.72
CA ALA A 168 17.11 -16.56 -16.02
C ALA A 168 17.03 -15.46 -14.96
N THR A 169 18.06 -14.61 -14.89
CA THR A 169 18.06 -13.43 -14.01
C THR A 169 17.04 -12.39 -14.50
N PRO A 170 16.29 -11.74 -13.60
CA PRO A 170 15.42 -10.61 -13.94
C PRO A 170 16.20 -9.48 -14.61
N ASN A 171 15.57 -8.83 -15.59
CA ASN A 171 16.04 -7.62 -16.24
C ASN A 171 15.52 -6.42 -15.45
N LEU A 172 16.40 -5.81 -14.64
CA LEU A 172 16.03 -4.67 -13.80
C LEU A 172 15.86 -3.36 -14.56
N ASP A 173 16.14 -3.34 -15.87
CA ASP A 173 15.87 -2.18 -16.74
C ASP A 173 14.46 -2.20 -17.32
N GLU A 174 13.75 -3.32 -17.22
CA GLU A 174 12.35 -3.48 -17.66
C GLU A 174 11.38 -3.15 -16.52
N ALA A 175 10.10 -3.01 -16.87
CA ALA A 175 9.06 -2.68 -15.91
C ALA A 175 8.64 -3.89 -15.06
N ILE A 176 8.04 -3.61 -13.92
CA ILE A 176 7.29 -4.59 -13.13
C ILE A 176 5.82 -4.17 -13.05
N ILE A 177 4.91 -5.12 -13.03
CA ILE A 177 3.49 -4.88 -12.73
C ILE A 177 3.15 -5.62 -11.44
N ILE A 178 2.53 -4.91 -10.50
CA ILE A 178 2.01 -5.49 -9.27
C ILE A 178 0.49 -5.42 -9.37
N VAL A 179 -0.17 -6.58 -9.41
CA VAL A 179 -1.62 -6.67 -9.34
C VAL A 179 -2.00 -6.96 -7.89
N ARG A 180 -2.66 -6.02 -7.22
CA ARG A 180 -3.01 -6.06 -5.79
C ARG A 180 -4.51 -6.24 -5.61
N LEU A 181 -4.89 -7.16 -4.73
CA LEU A 181 -6.28 -7.33 -4.29
C LEU A 181 -6.56 -6.43 -3.09
N LEU A 182 -7.54 -5.53 -3.20
CA LEU A 182 -7.85 -4.55 -2.15
C LEU A 182 -8.58 -5.17 -0.94
N GLN A 183 -9.48 -6.13 -1.17
CA GLN A 183 -10.21 -6.80 -0.10
C GLN A 183 -9.59 -8.16 0.18
N ASN A 184 -8.59 -8.18 1.07
CA ASN A 184 -7.88 -9.40 1.49
C ASN A 184 -8.83 -10.48 2.04
N SER A 185 -10.04 -10.12 2.45
CA SER A 185 -11.08 -11.07 2.87
C SER A 185 -11.54 -12.02 1.76
N ALA A 186 -11.41 -11.64 0.48
CA ALA A 186 -11.76 -12.52 -0.64
C ALA A 186 -10.93 -13.82 -0.63
N VAL A 187 -9.65 -13.72 -0.25
CA VAL A 187 -8.75 -14.88 -0.11
C VAL A 187 -9.27 -15.94 0.87
N MET A 188 -10.11 -15.55 1.85
CA MET A 188 -10.73 -16.49 2.79
C MET A 188 -11.89 -17.29 2.19
N GLU A 189 -12.47 -16.81 1.08
CA GLU A 189 -13.61 -17.41 0.38
C GLU A 189 -13.17 -18.17 -0.89
N GLY A 190 -11.96 -17.91 -1.37
CA GLY A 190 -11.32 -18.62 -2.46
C GLY A 190 -10.14 -17.86 -3.04
N ASP A 191 -9.43 -18.51 -3.96
CA ASP A 191 -8.31 -17.89 -4.66
C ASP A 191 -8.84 -16.91 -5.72
N THR A 192 -8.24 -15.71 -5.78
CA THR A 192 -8.45 -14.79 -6.91
C THR A 192 -7.42 -15.09 -7.99
N ILE A 193 -7.87 -15.47 -9.18
CA ILE A 193 -7.00 -15.75 -10.33
C ILE A 193 -6.88 -14.51 -11.20
N ILE A 194 -5.65 -14.11 -11.49
CA ILE A 194 -5.34 -12.96 -12.35
C ILE A 194 -4.86 -13.46 -13.71
N GLU A 195 -5.52 -13.04 -14.78
CA GLU A 195 -5.09 -13.27 -16.15
C GLU A 195 -4.62 -11.95 -16.76
N MET A 196 -3.52 -12.01 -17.53
CA MET A 196 -2.94 -10.87 -18.24
C MET A 196 -3.01 -11.15 -19.74
N ASP A 197 -3.40 -10.17 -20.53
CA ASP A 197 -3.41 -10.22 -22.00
C ASP A 197 -2.54 -9.08 -22.56
N PRO A 198 -1.49 -9.38 -23.35
CA PRO A 198 -1.03 -10.71 -23.75
C PRO A 198 -0.51 -11.54 -22.56
N PRO A 199 -0.60 -12.89 -22.63
CA PRO A 199 -0.05 -13.74 -21.57
C PRO A 199 1.44 -13.46 -21.33
N PRO A 200 1.88 -13.41 -20.06
CA PRO A 200 3.28 -13.18 -19.73
C PRO A 200 4.13 -14.37 -20.20
N VAL A 201 5.43 -14.13 -20.32
CA VAL A 201 6.38 -15.19 -20.64
C VAL A 201 6.52 -16.14 -19.44
N ASP A 202 6.60 -17.45 -19.70
CA ASP A 202 6.87 -18.42 -18.64
C ASP A 202 8.17 -18.06 -17.90
N GLY A 203 8.08 -18.03 -16.58
CA GLY A 203 9.16 -17.68 -15.68
C GLY A 203 9.26 -16.20 -15.36
N THR A 204 8.30 -15.37 -15.78
CA THR A 204 8.32 -13.90 -15.55
C THR A 204 7.17 -13.37 -14.71
N TYR A 205 6.51 -14.25 -13.95
CA TYR A 205 5.48 -13.86 -12.98
C TYR A 205 5.45 -14.81 -11.79
N TYR A 206 4.98 -14.33 -10.65
CA TYR A 206 4.83 -15.12 -9.44
C TYR A 206 3.74 -14.57 -8.53
N ALA A 207 3.24 -15.41 -7.64
CA ALA A 207 2.39 -15.01 -6.53
C ALA A 207 2.77 -15.83 -5.28
N PRO A 208 2.63 -15.27 -4.07
CA PRO A 208 2.77 -16.04 -2.85
C PRO A 208 1.69 -17.12 -2.73
N ASP A 209 2.08 -18.32 -2.32
CA ASP A 209 1.13 -19.37 -1.91
C ASP A 209 0.43 -19.00 -0.60
N ALA A 210 -0.53 -19.81 -0.15
CA ALA A 210 -1.24 -19.59 1.11
C ALA A 210 -0.31 -19.48 2.35
N GLY A 211 0.93 -20.00 2.27
CA GLY A 211 1.95 -19.88 3.31
C GLY A 211 2.84 -18.63 3.20
N GLY A 212 2.65 -17.80 2.18
CA GLY A 212 3.46 -16.62 1.88
C GLY A 212 4.76 -16.92 1.13
N THR A 213 4.95 -18.14 0.61
CA THR A 213 6.14 -18.49 -0.16
C THR A 213 5.94 -18.07 -1.61
N PRO A 214 6.84 -17.31 -2.23
CA PRO A 214 6.69 -16.90 -3.63
C PRO A 214 6.88 -18.12 -4.57
N ILE A 215 5.88 -18.37 -5.41
CA ILE A 215 5.86 -19.47 -6.37
C ILE A 215 5.89 -18.91 -7.79
N LEU A 216 6.92 -19.26 -8.55
CA LEU A 216 7.05 -18.83 -9.95
C LEU A 216 5.94 -19.46 -10.81
N ASN A 217 5.47 -18.71 -11.80
CA ASN A 217 4.38 -19.07 -12.70
C ASN A 217 3.03 -19.29 -12.01
N GLN A 218 2.86 -18.72 -10.82
CA GLN A 218 1.58 -18.67 -10.12
C GLN A 218 0.92 -17.30 -10.34
N ASN A 219 -0.35 -17.33 -10.74
CA ASN A 219 -1.19 -16.15 -10.93
C ASN A 219 -2.43 -16.14 -10.01
N ALA A 220 -2.42 -17.00 -8.98
CA ALA A 220 -3.47 -17.11 -7.97
C ALA A 220 -3.03 -16.36 -6.70
N ILE A 221 -3.84 -15.40 -6.27
CA ILE A 221 -3.67 -14.68 -5.00
C ILE A 221 -4.27 -15.54 -3.89
N GLN A 222 -3.39 -16.11 -3.05
CA GLN A 222 -3.76 -17.03 -1.97
C GLN A 222 -3.36 -16.53 -0.58
N TRP A 223 -2.56 -15.47 -0.51
CA TRP A 223 -2.00 -14.97 0.74
C TRP A 223 -2.61 -13.64 1.13
N GLY A 224 -3.34 -13.61 2.24
CA GLY A 224 -4.05 -12.41 2.68
C GLY A 224 -3.19 -11.31 3.31
N VAL A 225 -1.87 -11.50 3.50
CA VAL A 225 -1.00 -10.46 4.08
C VAL A 225 -0.46 -9.53 3.01
N ILE A 226 0.05 -10.08 1.90
CA ILE A 226 0.46 -9.33 0.71
C ILE A 226 -0.25 -9.99 -0.48
N PRO A 227 -1.52 -9.63 -0.74
CA PRO A 227 -2.36 -10.32 -1.69
C PRO A 227 -2.10 -9.81 -3.11
N VAL A 228 -0.97 -10.24 -3.69
CA VAL A 228 -0.48 -9.74 -4.97
C VAL A 228 -0.10 -10.85 -5.95
N VAL A 229 -0.17 -10.51 -7.23
CA VAL A 229 0.58 -11.17 -8.31
C VAL A 229 1.59 -10.18 -8.85
N VAL A 230 2.83 -10.61 -9.07
CA VAL A 230 3.90 -9.77 -9.61
C VAL A 230 4.32 -10.31 -10.97
N TYR A 231 4.34 -9.43 -11.95
CA TYR A 231 4.87 -9.66 -13.29
C TYR A 231 6.13 -8.82 -13.45
N PHE A 232 7.18 -9.39 -14.03
CA PHE A 232 8.47 -8.71 -14.22
C PHE A 232 9.02 -8.98 -15.62
N ASN A 233 10.10 -8.29 -15.99
CA ASN A 233 10.62 -8.28 -17.36
C ASN A 233 9.55 -7.83 -18.38
N ILE A 234 8.76 -6.81 -17.99
CA ILE A 234 7.70 -6.29 -18.84
C ILE A 234 8.28 -5.17 -19.70
N PRO A 235 8.20 -5.26 -21.03
CA PRO A 235 8.68 -4.18 -21.90
C PRO A 235 7.83 -2.93 -21.69
N ASP A 236 8.38 -1.78 -22.07
CA ASP A 236 7.62 -0.52 -22.13
C ASP A 236 6.40 -0.68 -23.03
N SER A 237 5.27 -0.13 -22.60
CA SER A 237 3.99 -0.22 -23.28
C SER A 237 3.18 1.04 -23.14
N THR A 238 2.18 1.19 -24.01
CA THR A 238 1.19 2.26 -23.92
C THR A 238 -0.08 1.77 -23.21
N PRO A 239 -0.95 2.68 -22.71
CA PRO A 239 -2.21 2.29 -22.09
C PRO A 239 -3.06 1.41 -23.04
N GLY A 240 -3.52 0.28 -22.53
CA GLY A 240 -4.34 -0.69 -23.28
C GLY A 240 -3.57 -1.76 -24.06
N ASP A 241 -2.23 -1.68 -24.15
CA ASP A 241 -1.41 -2.76 -24.72
C ASP A 241 -1.40 -4.02 -23.83
N ILE A 242 -1.56 -3.81 -22.51
CA ILE A 242 -1.67 -4.84 -21.49
C ILE A 242 -3.00 -4.64 -20.78
N THR A 243 -3.75 -5.72 -20.64
CA THR A 243 -5.01 -5.73 -19.87
C THR A 243 -5.03 -6.87 -18.89
N PHE A 244 -5.86 -6.73 -17.85
CA PHE A 244 -6.02 -7.73 -16.80
C PHE A 244 -7.46 -8.18 -16.68
N MET A 245 -7.64 -9.42 -16.24
CA MET A 245 -8.92 -9.96 -15.80
C MET A 245 -8.71 -10.63 -14.44
N ALA A 246 -9.62 -10.38 -13.51
CA ALA A 246 -9.66 -11.06 -12.23
C ALA A 246 -10.89 -11.96 -12.16
N THR A 247 -10.71 -13.20 -11.73
CA THR A 247 -11.81 -14.13 -11.49
C THR A 247 -11.72 -14.68 -10.07
N HIS A 248 -12.88 -14.80 -9.43
CA HIS A 248 -13.00 -15.34 -8.07
C HIS A 248 -14.22 -16.27 -8.00
N PRO A 249 -14.17 -17.39 -7.25
CA PRO A 249 -15.25 -18.38 -7.25
C PRO A 249 -16.58 -17.89 -6.66
N MET A 250 -16.54 -16.88 -5.78
CA MET A 250 -17.72 -16.44 -5.01
C MET A 250 -18.01 -14.93 -5.10
N ARG A 251 -17.14 -14.16 -5.75
CA ARG A 251 -17.21 -12.70 -5.79
C ARG A 251 -17.06 -12.23 -7.23
N GLU A 252 -17.77 -11.17 -7.57
CA GLU A 252 -17.49 -10.42 -8.79
C GLU A 252 -16.29 -9.53 -8.52
N CYS A 253 -15.30 -9.59 -9.41
CA CYS A 253 -14.09 -8.79 -9.30
C CYS A 253 -14.01 -7.81 -10.46
N THR A 254 -13.53 -6.61 -10.18
CA THR A 254 -13.27 -5.57 -11.17
C THR A 254 -11.81 -5.16 -11.12
N ILE A 255 -11.20 -4.96 -12.29
CA ILE A 255 -9.91 -4.29 -12.39
C ILE A 255 -10.15 -2.79 -12.33
N LEU A 256 -9.54 -2.13 -11.37
CA LEU A 256 -9.52 -0.68 -11.31
C LEU A 256 -8.44 -0.19 -12.27
N TYR A 257 -8.80 0.78 -13.13
CA TYR A 257 -7.90 1.37 -14.13
C TYR A 257 -7.21 0.33 -15.03
N PRO A 258 -7.96 -0.41 -15.87
CA PRO A 258 -7.42 -1.53 -16.64
C PRO A 258 -6.42 -1.14 -17.74
N GLU A 259 -6.27 0.15 -18.05
CA GLU A 259 -5.43 0.67 -19.12
C GLU A 259 -4.30 1.52 -18.53
N LEU A 260 -3.20 0.87 -18.15
CA LEU A 260 -2.00 1.53 -17.63
C LEU A 260 -0.80 1.29 -18.54
N PRO A 261 0.09 2.28 -18.74
CA PRO A 261 1.35 2.08 -19.41
C PRO A 261 2.34 1.33 -18.50
N THR A 262 3.37 0.77 -19.11
CA THR A 262 4.57 0.30 -18.41
C THR A 262 5.77 1.13 -18.82
N ILE A 263 6.63 1.43 -17.85
CA ILE A 263 7.84 2.22 -18.05
C ILE A 263 8.98 1.46 -17.37
N GLY A 264 10.09 1.24 -18.08
CA GLY A 264 11.27 0.57 -17.55
C GLY A 264 11.73 1.18 -16.23
N GLN A 265 12.17 0.34 -15.29
CA GLN A 265 12.54 0.74 -13.93
C GLN A 265 11.39 1.34 -13.09
N HIS A 266 10.14 1.21 -13.53
CA HIS A 266 8.96 1.57 -12.76
C HIS A 266 8.11 0.34 -12.42
N MET A 267 7.40 0.44 -11.30
CA MET A 267 6.28 -0.42 -11.00
C MET A 267 4.98 0.20 -11.52
N THR A 268 4.15 -0.59 -12.16
CA THR A 268 2.75 -0.24 -12.43
C THR A 268 1.87 -0.97 -11.43
N LEU A 269 1.08 -0.24 -10.65
CA LEU A 269 0.16 -0.83 -9.67
C LEU A 269 -1.24 -0.96 -10.28
N VAL A 270 -1.74 -2.19 -10.36
CA VAL A 270 -3.08 -2.52 -10.82
C VAL A 270 -3.88 -3.01 -9.62
N ASP A 271 -4.96 -2.33 -9.29
CA ASP A 271 -5.80 -2.72 -8.16
C ASP A 271 -7.01 -3.55 -8.62
N VAL A 272 -7.33 -4.56 -7.83
CA VAL A 272 -8.46 -5.45 -8.02
C VAL A 272 -9.42 -5.29 -6.86
N ASP A 273 -10.65 -4.91 -7.17
CA ASP A 273 -11.75 -4.81 -6.22
C ASP A 273 -12.63 -6.06 -6.33
N CYS A 274 -12.68 -6.84 -5.26
CA CYS A 274 -13.54 -8.03 -5.13
C CYS A 274 -14.39 -7.87 -3.84
N PRO A 275 -15.45 -7.05 -3.86
CA PRO A 275 -16.25 -6.80 -2.68
C PRO A 275 -16.99 -8.08 -2.22
N PRO A 276 -17.35 -8.18 -0.93
CA PRO A 276 -18.22 -9.26 -0.46
C PRO A 276 -19.53 -9.31 -1.24
N ALA A 277 -20.06 -10.51 -1.48
CA ALA A 277 -21.36 -10.66 -2.12
C ALA A 277 -22.46 -9.96 -1.29
N SER A 278 -23.25 -9.11 -1.96
CA SER A 278 -24.37 -8.36 -1.38
C SER A 278 -25.56 -9.24 -1.00
#